data_AF-A0A953F8F8-F1
#
_entry.id   AF-A0A953F8F8-F1
#
_cell.length_a   1.000
_cell.length_b   1.000
_cell.length_c   1.000
_cell.angle_alpha   90.00
_cell.angle_beta   90.00
_cell.angle_gamma   90.00
#
_symmetry.space_group_name_H-M   'P 1'
#
loop_
_entity.id
_entity.type
_entity.pdbx_description
1 polymer ?
#
loop_
_entity_poly.entity_id
_entity_poly.type
_entity_poly.pdbx_seq_one_letter_code
_entity_poly.pdbx_strand_id
1 'polypeptide(L)'
;MNKKTGVLLNSIFIWLFFQIAADVNAQVDSTNQKAVSLAKQELTYYWHGRFCPNLKNTLFIYGFKIECVGCELNNRIRRNNRRVIKKINRVYGENWFEQNKGNFYFS
;
A
#
# COMPACT_ATOMS: atom_id res chain seq x y z
N MET A 1 61.12 37.83 -7.86
CA MET A 1 61.37 36.38 -8.01
C MET A 1 60.99 35.67 -6.71
N ASN A 2 60.22 34.58 -6.82
CA ASN A 2 59.96 33.47 -5.86
C ASN A 2 59.43 33.80 -4.43
N LYS A 3 58.14 33.56 -4.14
CA LYS A 3 57.45 32.27 -3.78
C LYS A 3 57.61 31.86 -2.32
N LYS A 4 56.48 31.84 -1.58
CA LYS A 4 55.91 30.73 -0.75
C LYS A 4 54.79 31.31 0.12
N THR A 5 53.51 31.17 -0.24
CA THR A 5 52.57 30.09 0.16
C THR A 5 52.53 29.83 1.67
N GLY A 6 51.45 30.30 2.31
CA GLY A 6 51.00 29.88 3.64
C GLY A 6 49.48 29.73 3.62
N VAL A 7 49.04 28.53 3.27
CA VAL A 7 47.64 28.07 3.25
C VAL A 7 47.21 27.84 4.70
N LEU A 8 46.25 28.60 5.19
CA LEU A 8 45.51 28.24 6.41
C LEU A 8 44.30 27.40 6.01
N LEU A 9 44.51 26.08 6.11
CA LEU A 9 43.44 25.11 6.34
C LEU A 9 42.72 25.50 7.64
N ASN A 10 41.40 25.66 7.60
CA ASN A 10 40.55 24.89 8.50
C ASN A 10 39.07 25.00 8.16
N SER A 11 38.45 23.82 8.11
CA SER A 11 37.08 23.59 8.52
C SER A 11 35.97 24.10 7.60
N ILE A 12 35.69 23.38 6.51
CA ILE A 12 34.30 23.04 6.17
C ILE A 12 34.24 21.57 5.75
N PHE A 13 33.79 20.77 6.71
CA PHE A 13 33.37 19.39 6.57
C PHE A 13 32.38 19.22 5.41
N ILE A 14 32.75 18.34 4.47
CA ILE A 14 31.94 17.25 3.89
C ILE A 14 30.41 17.46 3.98
N TRP A 15 29.83 17.98 2.90
CA TRP A 15 28.52 17.54 2.40
C TRP A 15 28.77 17.04 0.97
N LEU A 16 29.33 15.84 0.85
CA LEU A 16 28.56 14.63 0.58
C LEU A 16 27.67 14.78 -0.66
N PHE A 17 28.28 14.44 -1.80
CA PHE A 17 27.67 13.83 -2.97
C PHE A 17 26.22 13.37 -2.77
N PHE A 18 25.26 14.15 -3.26
CA PHE A 18 23.90 13.66 -3.52
C PHE A 18 23.33 14.38 -4.76
N GLN A 19 23.95 14.12 -5.91
CA GLN A 19 23.37 14.45 -7.21
C GLN A 19 23.59 13.32 -8.21
N ILE A 20 23.49 12.08 -7.72
CA ILE A 20 23.06 10.97 -8.56
C ILE A 20 21.53 11.06 -8.53
N ALA A 21 20.98 11.95 -9.35
CA ALA A 21 19.60 11.79 -9.77
C ALA A 21 19.56 10.45 -10.48
N ALA A 22 19.06 9.48 -9.73
CA ALA A 22 18.70 8.17 -10.16
C ALA A 22 17.75 8.29 -11.37
N ASP A 23 18.31 8.38 -12.58
CA ASP A 23 17.79 7.68 -13.76
C ASP A 23 17.98 6.17 -13.54
N VAL A 24 17.53 5.69 -12.37
CA VAL A 24 17.20 4.30 -12.18
C VAL A 24 15.87 4.21 -12.87
N ASN A 25 15.92 3.74 -14.12
CA ASN A 25 14.79 3.17 -14.84
C ASN A 25 13.84 2.53 -13.83
N ALA A 26 12.81 3.26 -13.42
CA ALA A 26 11.79 2.79 -12.53
C ALA A 26 10.86 1.91 -13.35
N GLN A 27 11.37 0.75 -13.78
CA GLN A 27 10.59 -0.46 -13.96
C GLN A 27 10.16 -1.00 -12.59
N VAL A 28 9.70 -0.10 -11.71
CA VAL A 28 8.82 -0.48 -10.62
C VAL A 28 7.48 -0.61 -11.33
N ASP A 29 7.11 -1.86 -11.60
CA ASP A 29 5.76 -2.29 -11.95
C ASP A 29 4.74 -1.25 -11.53
N SER A 30 3.93 -0.76 -12.45
CA SER A 30 2.89 0.25 -12.23
C SER A 30 2.03 -0.13 -11.03
N THR A 31 2.50 0.21 -9.83
CA THR A 31 1.93 -0.28 -8.59
C THR A 31 0.68 0.53 -8.46
N ASN A 32 -0.48 -0.13 -8.52
CA ASN A 32 -1.78 0.52 -8.52
C ASN A 32 -1.82 1.53 -7.38
N GLN A 33 -1.71 2.83 -7.68
CA GLN A 33 -1.53 3.88 -6.65
C GLN A 33 -2.69 3.87 -5.64
N LYS A 34 -3.87 3.42 -6.07
CA LYS A 34 -5.03 3.16 -5.21
C LYS A 34 -4.76 2.07 -4.18
N ALA A 35 -4.16 0.95 -4.60
CA ALA A 35 -3.79 -0.15 -3.72
C ALA A 35 -2.72 0.27 -2.70
N VAL A 36 -1.70 1.02 -3.13
CA VAL A 36 -0.67 1.56 -2.22
C VAL A 36 -1.27 2.51 -1.17
N SER A 37 -2.14 3.42 -1.61
CA SER A 37 -2.83 4.36 -0.73
C SER A 37 -3.71 3.64 0.30
N LEU A 38 -4.42 2.60 -0.14
CA LEU A 38 -5.31 1.84 0.73
C LEU A 38 -4.54 0.92 1.71
N ALA A 39 -3.42 0.33 1.27
CA ALA A 39 -2.59 -0.55 2.10
C ALA A 39 -2.09 0.13 3.38
N LYS A 40 -1.80 1.44 3.31
CA LYS A 40 -1.41 2.26 4.48
C LYS A 40 -2.47 2.34 5.57
N GLN A 41 -3.73 2.00 5.25
CA GLN A 41 -4.84 2.03 6.21
C GLN A 41 -5.08 0.66 6.88
N GLU A 42 -4.33 -0.37 6.50
CA GLU A 42 -4.36 -1.71 7.11
C GLU A 42 -5.79 -2.27 7.25
N LEU A 43 -6.60 -2.12 6.20
CA LEU A 43 -8.00 -2.53 6.24
C LEU A 43 -8.16 -4.04 6.12
N THR A 44 -8.96 -4.61 7.02
CA THR A 44 -9.39 -6.02 6.95
C THR A 44 -10.90 -6.12 6.82
N TYR A 45 -11.37 -6.68 5.71
CA TYR A 45 -12.75 -7.11 5.54
C TYR A 45 -12.89 -8.55 6.02
N TYR A 46 -13.89 -8.82 6.86
CA TYR A 46 -14.15 -10.17 7.35
C TYR A 46 -15.21 -10.87 6.49
N TRP A 47 -14.80 -11.87 5.72
CA TRP A 47 -15.71 -12.73 4.99
C TRP A 47 -16.45 -13.64 5.97
N HIS A 48 -17.78 -13.54 5.99
CA HIS A 48 -18.64 -14.45 6.74
C HIS A 48 -19.44 -15.33 5.77
N GLY A 49 -19.51 -16.62 6.06
CA GLY A 49 -20.20 -17.60 5.23
C GLY A 49 -19.91 -19.02 5.69
N ARG A 50 -20.74 -19.96 5.23
CA ARG A 50 -20.59 -21.40 5.55
C ARG A 50 -19.23 -21.95 5.12
N PHE A 51 -18.63 -21.36 4.07
CA PHE A 51 -17.34 -21.75 3.53
C PHE A 51 -16.43 -20.55 3.38
N CYS A 52 -15.13 -20.77 3.62
CA CYS A 52 -14.08 -19.81 3.35
C CYS A 52 -13.62 -19.99 1.90
N PRO A 53 -13.83 -19.00 1.02
CA PRO A 53 -13.33 -19.09 -0.35
C PRO A 53 -11.80 -19.08 -0.36
N ASN A 54 -11.21 -19.64 -1.40
CA ASN A 54 -9.77 -19.48 -1.65
C ASN A 54 -9.51 -18.07 -2.19
N LEU A 55 -9.00 -17.20 -1.33
CA LEU A 55 -8.82 -15.78 -1.62
C LEU A 55 -7.48 -15.54 -2.32
N LYS A 56 -7.50 -14.66 -3.33
CA LYS A 56 -6.28 -14.09 -3.88
C LYS A 56 -5.59 -13.22 -2.82
N ASN A 57 -4.33 -12.87 -3.06
CA ASN A 57 -3.61 -11.89 -2.23
C ASN A 57 -4.19 -10.48 -2.43
N THR A 58 -5.33 -10.22 -1.80
CA THR A 58 -6.10 -8.97 -1.91
C THR A 58 -5.34 -7.76 -1.38
N LEU A 59 -4.43 -7.95 -0.42
CA LEU A 59 -3.56 -6.88 0.07
C LEU A 59 -2.62 -6.39 -1.03
N PHE A 60 -1.98 -7.32 -1.73
CA PHE A 60 -1.07 -6.98 -2.82
C PHE A 60 -1.80 -6.38 -4.02
N ILE A 61 -2.95 -6.96 -4.41
CA ILE A 61 -3.67 -6.57 -5.63
C ILE A 61 -4.49 -5.28 -5.43
N TYR A 62 -5.13 -5.13 -4.26
CA TYR A 62 -6.13 -4.09 -3.99
C TYR A 62 -5.86 -3.24 -2.75
N GLY A 63 -4.83 -3.54 -1.95
CA GLY A 63 -4.48 -2.73 -0.79
C GLY A 63 -5.33 -2.96 0.45
N PHE A 64 -6.10 -4.05 0.52
CA PHE A 64 -6.84 -4.44 1.73
C PHE A 64 -6.85 -5.95 1.89
N LYS A 65 -6.95 -6.43 3.13
CA LYS A 65 -7.04 -7.86 3.43
C LYS A 65 -8.49 -8.32 3.44
N ILE A 66 -8.71 -9.55 3.01
CA ILE A 66 -9.93 -10.31 3.30
C ILE A 66 -9.54 -11.48 4.20
N GLU A 67 -10.17 -11.56 5.36
CA GLU A 67 -9.99 -12.67 6.31
C GLU A 67 -11.31 -13.42 6.45
N CYS A 68 -11.27 -14.75 6.37
CA CYS A 68 -12.47 -15.55 6.60
C CYS A 68 -12.67 -15.79 8.09
N VAL A 69 -13.87 -15.52 8.58
CA VAL A 69 -14.31 -15.80 9.96
C VAL A 69 -15.36 -16.91 10.03
N GLY A 70 -15.56 -17.63 8.92
CA GLY A 70 -16.55 -18.70 8.82
C GLY A 70 -17.96 -18.22 9.13
N CYS A 71 -18.67 -18.96 9.98
CA CYS A 71 -20.05 -18.65 10.38
C CYS A 71 -20.15 -17.56 11.46
N GLU A 72 -19.03 -17.00 11.94
CA GLU A 72 -19.01 -16.01 13.00
C GLU A 72 -19.41 -14.62 12.46
N LEU A 73 -20.72 -14.35 12.41
CA LEU A 73 -21.24 -13.02 12.15
C LEU A 73 -21.76 -12.38 13.44
N ASN A 74 -21.05 -11.37 13.92
CA ASN A 74 -21.50 -10.55 15.04
C ASN A 74 -21.62 -9.07 14.65
N ASN A 75 -22.24 -8.27 15.53
CA ASN A 75 -22.45 -6.84 15.31
C ASN A 75 -21.15 -6.04 15.17
N ARG A 76 -20.03 -6.51 15.72
CA ARG A 76 -18.72 -5.86 15.58
C ARG A 76 -18.18 -6.07 14.16
N ILE A 77 -18.22 -7.29 13.66
CA ILE A 77 -17.80 -7.67 12.30
C ILE A 77 -18.64 -6.92 11.25
N ARG A 78 -19.97 -6.92 11.40
CA ARG A 78 -20.86 -6.20 10.47
C ARG A 78 -20.56 -4.70 10.40
N ARG A 79 -20.28 -4.06 11.55
CA ARG A 79 -19.91 -2.64 11.61
C ARG A 79 -18.53 -2.38 11.01
N ASN A 80 -17.55 -3.26 11.27
CA ASN A 80 -16.24 -3.19 10.66
C ASN A 80 -16.33 -3.25 9.13
N ASN A 81 -17.00 -4.28 8.60
CA ASN A 81 -17.11 -4.49 7.16
C ASN A 81 -17.76 -3.30 6.45
N ARG A 82 -18.82 -2.71 7.01
CA ARG A 82 -19.43 -1.50 6.45
C ARG A 82 -18.44 -0.32 6.40
N ARG A 83 -17.61 -0.13 7.43
CA ARG A 83 -16.59 0.92 7.46
C ARG A 83 -15.49 0.66 6.43
N VAL A 84 -15.05 -0.59 6.32
CA VAL A 84 -14.03 -1.02 5.34
C VAL A 84 -14.53 -0.83 3.92
N ILE A 85 -15.73 -1.30 3.59
CA ILE A 85 -16.36 -1.09 2.27
C ILE A 85 -16.44 0.40 1.95
N LYS A 86 -16.87 1.24 2.90
CA LYS A 86 -16.93 2.70 2.69
C LYS A 86 -15.56 3.30 2.37
N LYS A 87 -14.49 2.85 3.04
CA LYS A 87 -13.12 3.30 2.75
C LYS A 87 -12.62 2.82 1.39
N ILE A 88 -12.90 1.56 1.03
CA ILE A 88 -12.57 0.99 -0.29
C ILE A 88 -13.28 1.80 -1.39
N ASN A 89 -14.59 2.02 -1.27
CA ASN A 89 -15.38 2.73 -2.28
C ASN A 89 -14.95 4.20 -2.42
N ARG A 90 -14.43 4.85 -1.37
CA ARG A 90 -13.85 6.20 -1.48
C ARG A 90 -12.60 6.24 -2.37
N VAL A 91 -11.82 5.15 -2.41
CA VAL A 91 -10.57 5.08 -3.18
C VAL A 91 -10.82 4.55 -4.60
N TYR A 92 -11.68 3.54 -4.73
CA TYR A 92 -11.89 2.84 -6.00
C TYR A 92 -13.09 3.33 -6.81
N GLY A 93 -14.08 3.95 -6.17
CA GLY A 93 -15.34 4.37 -6.77
C GLY A 93 -16.54 3.82 -6.00
N GLU A 94 -17.69 4.49 -6.11
CA GLU A 94 -18.92 4.04 -5.47
C GLU A 94 -19.30 2.63 -5.92
N ASN A 95 -19.76 1.81 -4.96
CA ASN A 95 -20.16 0.41 -5.17
C ASN A 95 -19.08 -0.53 -5.75
N TRP A 96 -17.83 -0.10 -5.84
CA TRP A 96 -16.76 -0.88 -6.45
C TRP A 96 -16.55 -2.24 -5.76
N PHE A 97 -16.62 -2.28 -4.42
CA PHE A 97 -16.42 -3.53 -3.67
C PHE A 97 -17.42 -4.63 -4.04
N GLU A 98 -18.72 -4.30 -4.14
CA GLU A 98 -19.75 -5.29 -4.46
C GLU A 98 -19.64 -5.76 -5.92
N GLN A 99 -19.34 -4.84 -6.85
CA GLN A 99 -19.14 -5.17 -8.27
C GLN A 99 -17.93 -6.09 -8.51
N ASN A 100 -16.90 -5.98 -7.67
CA ASN A 100 -15.65 -6.74 -7.82
C ASN A 100 -15.55 -7.93 -6.86
N LYS A 101 -16.58 -8.19 -6.07
CA LYS A 101 -16.57 -9.26 -5.06
C LYS A 101 -16.23 -10.62 -5.67
N GLY A 102 -16.68 -10.86 -6.89
CA GLY A 102 -16.38 -12.07 -7.66
C GLY A 102 -14.91 -12.27 -8.02
N ASN A 103 -14.13 -11.18 -8.07
CA ASN A 103 -12.74 -11.22 -8.48
C ASN A 103 -11.78 -11.56 -7.34
N PHE A 104 -12.25 -11.56 -6.08
CA PHE A 104 -11.41 -11.74 -4.89
C PHE A 104 -10.98 -13.18 -4.65
N TYR A 105 -11.66 -14.14 -5.26
CA TYR A 105 -11.35 -15.56 -5.14
C TYR A 105 -10.80 -16.12 -6.44
N PHE A 106 -10.07 -17.23 -6.33
CA PHE A 106 -9.70 -18.03 -7.50
C PHE A 106 -10.96 -18.69 -8.06
N SER A 107 -11.09 -18.63 -9.39
CA SER A 107 -12.16 -19.25 -10.16
C SER A 107 -12.14 -20.77 -10.04
#